data_AF-A0A5C7HVA4-F1
#
_entry.id   AF-A0A5C7HVA4-F1
#
_cell.length_a   1.000
_cell.length_b   1.000
_cell.length_c   1.000
_cell.angle_alpha   90.00
_cell.angle_beta   90.00
_cell.angle_gamma   90.00
#
_symmetry.space_group_name_H-M   'P 1'
#
loop_
_entity.id
_entity.type
_entity.pdbx_description
1 polymer ?
#
loop_
_entity_poly.entity_id
_entity_poly.type
_entity_poly.pdbx_seq_one_letter_code
_entity_poly.pdbx_strand_id
1 'polypeptide(L)'
;MNDSIVRIRNAVQYVRSSPSRLQKFKNAVEHERIESHSIVILDVPTRWNSTYLMLSTALKFQKAFDRLLDDDARYGLYFSELDSGKNRVGPPKEDDWDNAKVFVQFLHVFYDITLKFSASLSVTSNMFFHELCSIATELNTLANSGDYLLGEMAAAMKYKFDKYWGKIEDLNKLLIIALVLDPRSIHLENEGDMGKVNENVDFRLERLKKFKQMKEKKNFVDLKNEVERDWNDYFLR
;
A
#
# COMPACT_ATOMS: atom_id res chain seq x y z
N MET A 1 -12.29 7.84 -4.75
CA MET A 1 -11.39 8.10 -3.60
C MET A 1 -12.29 8.55 -2.48
N ASN A 2 -12.18 7.94 -1.29
CA ASN A 2 -13.09 8.24 -0.19
C ASN A 2 -12.98 9.71 0.23
N ASP A 3 -14.12 10.36 0.45
CA ASP A 3 -14.20 11.79 0.76
C ASP A 3 -13.39 12.17 2.00
N SER A 4 -13.29 11.29 3.01
CA SER A 4 -12.51 11.53 4.22
C SER A 4 -11.02 11.74 3.92
N ILE A 5 -10.45 10.96 2.99
CA ILE A 5 -9.06 11.17 2.54
C ILE A 5 -8.94 12.53 1.83
N VAL A 6 -9.93 12.90 1.02
CA VAL A 6 -9.92 14.17 0.28
C VAL A 6 -9.98 15.37 1.22
N ARG A 7 -10.83 15.33 2.25
CA ARG A 7 -10.94 16.39 3.27
C ARG A 7 -9.63 16.55 4.04
N ILE A 8 -9.04 15.46 4.53
CA ILE A 8 -7.75 15.50 5.23
C ILE A 8 -6.63 15.98 4.32
N ARG A 9 -6.61 15.56 3.05
CA ARG A 9 -5.64 16.05 2.06
C ARG A 9 -5.76 17.56 1.87
N ASN A 10 -6.98 18.08 1.69
CA ASN A 10 -7.22 19.53 1.55
C ASN A 10 -6.73 20.29 2.80
N ALA A 11 -6.99 19.76 4.00
CA ALA A 11 -6.50 20.34 5.25
C ALA A 11 -4.97 20.41 5.30
N VAL A 12 -4.29 19.31 4.96
CA VAL A 12 -2.82 19.27 4.89
C VAL A 12 -2.30 20.22 3.80
N GLN A 13 -2.95 20.29 2.64
CA GLN A 13 -2.60 21.21 1.56
C GLN A 13 -2.67 22.67 2.01
N TYR A 14 -3.71 23.06 2.74
CA TYR A 14 -3.79 24.41 3.30
C TYR A 14 -2.59 24.74 4.17
N VAL A 15 -2.27 23.87 5.14
CA VAL A 15 -1.15 24.06 6.06
C VAL A 15 0.18 24.16 5.30
N ARG A 16 0.33 23.38 4.22
CA ARG A 16 1.56 23.29 3.44
C ARG A 16 1.68 24.33 2.33
N SER A 17 0.64 25.09 2.03
CA SER A 17 0.65 26.01 0.89
C SER A 17 1.47 27.29 1.11
N SER A 18 1.79 27.64 2.36
CA SER A 18 2.68 28.78 2.66
C SER A 18 3.36 28.66 4.03
N PRO A 19 4.53 29.29 4.23
CA PRO A 19 5.20 29.31 5.53
C PRO A 19 4.35 29.92 6.64
N SER A 20 3.55 30.95 6.32
CA SER A 20 2.67 31.61 7.30
C SER A 20 1.56 30.68 7.79
N ARG A 21 0.91 29.93 6.89
CA ARG A 21 -0.12 28.94 7.26
C ARG A 21 0.50 27.80 8.08
N LEU A 22 1.69 27.34 7.71
CA LEU A 22 2.42 26.33 8.49
C LEU A 22 2.74 26.84 9.90
N GLN A 23 3.15 28.11 10.05
CA GLN A 23 3.46 28.67 11.37
C GLN A 23 2.22 28.75 12.25
N LYS A 24 1.06 29.14 11.71
CA LYS A 24 -0.20 29.13 12.47
C LYS A 24 -0.59 27.73 12.93
N PHE A 25 -0.42 26.74 12.06
CA PHE A 25 -0.65 25.36 12.44
C PHE A 25 0.29 24.92 13.55
N LYS A 26 1.58 25.28 13.51
CA LYS A 26 2.52 25.03 14.62
C LYS A 26 2.06 25.67 15.92
N ASN A 27 1.56 26.91 15.88
CA ASN A 27 1.02 27.56 17.07
C ASN A 27 -0.20 26.79 17.63
N ALA A 28 -1.06 26.25 16.77
CA ALA A 28 -2.17 25.38 17.18
C ALA A 28 -1.69 24.05 17.79
N VAL A 29 -0.63 23.45 17.23
CA VAL A 29 0.03 22.24 17.79
C VAL A 29 0.60 22.51 19.19
N GLU A 30 1.26 23.65 19.38
CA GLU A 30 1.79 24.08 20.68
C GLU A 30 0.67 24.35 21.70
N HIS A 31 -0.41 25.03 21.27
CA HIS A 31 -1.57 25.32 22.11
C HIS A 31 -2.26 24.04 22.60
N GLU A 32 -2.45 23.08 21.70
CA GLU A 32 -3.03 21.76 22.02
C GLU A 32 -2.04 20.81 22.73
N ARG A 33 -0.81 21.27 22.99
CA ARG A 33 0.25 20.53 23.68
C ARG A 33 0.53 19.16 23.05
N ILE A 34 0.54 19.11 21.72
CA ILE A 34 0.79 17.87 20.99
C ILE A 34 2.29 17.56 21.01
N GLU A 35 2.68 16.44 21.61
CA GLU A 35 4.09 16.05 21.83
C GLU A 35 4.82 15.53 20.57
N SER A 36 4.17 15.57 19.40
CA SER A 36 4.74 15.04 18.16
C SER A 36 5.69 16.04 17.49
N HIS A 37 6.95 15.64 17.30
CA HIS A 37 7.95 16.42 16.55
C HIS A 37 7.81 16.33 15.02
N SER A 38 6.89 15.51 14.51
CA SER A 38 6.67 15.40 13.06
C SER A 38 6.01 16.65 12.49
N ILE A 39 6.05 16.83 11.17
CA ILE A 39 5.30 17.87 10.46
C ILE A 39 4.38 17.18 9.48
N VAL A 40 3.16 17.70 9.28
CA VAL A 40 2.24 17.20 8.27
C VAL A 40 2.89 17.20 6.88
N ILE A 41 2.65 16.14 6.10
CA ILE A 41 3.28 15.91 4.80
C ILE A 41 2.23 15.72 3.72
N LEU A 42 2.49 16.28 2.54
CA LEU A 42 1.62 16.10 1.38
C LEU A 42 1.74 14.68 0.84
N ASP A 43 0.62 14.15 0.35
CA ASP A 43 0.66 12.92 -0.42
C ASP A 43 0.84 13.18 -1.92
N VAL A 44 1.22 12.11 -2.61
CA VAL A 44 1.06 11.97 -4.06
C VAL A 44 -0.19 11.12 -4.27
N PRO A 45 -1.31 11.66 -4.80
CA PRO A 45 -2.60 10.96 -4.85
C PRO A 45 -2.59 9.62 -5.60
N THR A 46 -1.62 9.43 -6.51
CA THR A 46 -1.43 8.18 -7.26
C THR A 46 -0.55 7.15 -6.53
N ARG A 47 0.04 7.51 -5.39
CA ARG A 47 0.94 6.67 -4.58
C ARG A 47 0.42 6.53 -3.16
N TRP A 48 -0.32 5.46 -2.94
CA TRP A 48 -0.79 4.98 -1.65
C TRP A 48 0.23 4.99 -0.49
N ASN A 49 1.52 4.66 -0.68
CA ASN A 49 2.55 4.79 0.36
C ASN A 49 2.69 6.25 0.84
N SER A 50 2.59 7.20 -0.10
CA SER A 50 2.59 8.62 0.23
C SER A 50 1.30 9.02 0.95
N THR A 51 0.15 8.45 0.55
CA THR A 51 -1.13 8.67 1.24
C THR A 51 -1.12 8.10 2.66
N TYR A 52 -0.54 6.91 2.87
CA TYR A 52 -0.33 6.32 4.20
C TYR A 52 0.50 7.24 5.10
N LEU A 53 1.62 7.74 4.59
CA LEU A 53 2.48 8.65 5.34
C LEU A 53 1.76 9.96 5.70
N MET A 54 0.99 10.54 4.76
CA MET A 54 0.16 11.71 5.01
C MET A 54 -0.87 11.44 6.11
N LEU A 55 -1.68 10.38 5.99
CA LEU A 55 -2.74 10.08 6.94
C LEU A 55 -2.19 9.73 8.33
N SER A 56 -1.18 8.86 8.41
CA SER A 56 -0.54 8.46 9.68
C SER A 56 0.10 9.64 10.41
N THR A 57 0.62 10.63 9.67
CA THR A 57 1.14 11.86 10.24
C THR A 57 0.02 12.82 10.63
N ALA A 58 -0.98 13.03 9.78
CA ALA A 58 -2.09 13.95 10.03
C ALA A 58 -2.92 13.54 11.25
N LEU A 59 -3.13 12.24 11.47
CA LEU A 59 -3.84 11.72 12.65
C LEU A 59 -3.25 12.19 13.98
N LYS A 60 -1.93 12.41 14.05
CA LYS A 60 -1.26 12.92 15.25
C LYS A 60 -1.64 14.36 15.59
N PHE A 61 -2.20 15.07 14.61
CA PHE A 61 -2.47 16.50 14.69
C PHE A 61 -3.96 16.84 14.55
N GLN A 62 -4.87 15.87 14.73
CA GLN A 62 -6.32 16.09 14.66
C GLN A 62 -6.76 17.34 15.45
N LYS A 63 -6.41 17.42 16.74
CA LYS A 63 -6.75 18.56 17.60
C LYS A 63 -6.21 19.90 17.10
N ALA A 64 -5.03 19.89 16.46
CA ALA A 64 -4.46 21.12 15.89
C ALA A 64 -5.21 21.58 14.64
N PHE A 65 -5.78 20.66 13.85
CA PHE A 65 -6.67 21.03 12.75
C PHE A 65 -7.99 21.61 13.26
N ASP A 66 -8.56 21.02 14.32
CA ASP A 66 -9.77 21.53 14.96
C ASP A 66 -9.53 22.94 15.51
N ARG A 67 -8.44 23.14 16.26
CA ARG A 67 -8.01 24.46 16.76
C ARG A 67 -7.78 25.47 15.64
N LEU A 68 -7.16 25.05 14.53
CA LEU A 68 -6.92 25.94 13.39
C LEU A 68 -8.24 26.40 12.76
N LEU A 69 -9.29 25.57 12.80
CA LEU A 69 -10.63 25.93 12.33
C LEU A 69 -11.29 26.95 13.23
N ASP A 70 -11.11 26.84 14.54
CA ASP A 70 -11.62 27.81 15.51
C ASP A 70 -10.89 29.16 15.42
N ASP A 71 -9.57 29.13 15.25
CA ASP A 71 -8.71 30.33 15.40
C ASP A 71 -8.47 31.10 14.09
N ASP A 72 -8.52 30.45 12.92
CA ASP A 72 -8.23 31.08 11.62
C ASP A 72 -9.42 31.00 10.68
N ALA A 73 -10.23 32.06 10.63
CA ALA A 73 -11.35 32.18 9.69
C ALA A 73 -10.95 31.90 8.22
N ARG A 74 -9.70 32.19 7.82
CA ARG A 74 -9.20 31.88 6.48
C ARG A 74 -9.08 30.39 6.21
N TYR A 75 -8.89 29.56 7.23
CA TYR A 75 -8.88 28.11 7.09
C TYR A 75 -10.30 27.59 6.81
N GLY A 76 -11.31 28.07 7.53
CA GLY A 76 -12.71 27.77 7.22
C GLY A 76 -13.13 28.21 5.81
N LEU A 77 -12.76 29.44 5.41
CA LEU A 77 -13.07 29.98 4.08
C LEU A 77 -12.40 29.20 2.94
N TYR A 78 -11.21 28.64 3.16
CA TYR A 78 -10.50 27.85 2.14
C TYR A 78 -11.33 26.68 1.62
N PHE A 79 -12.16 26.05 2.46
CA PHE A 79 -13.03 24.96 2.03
C PHE A 79 -14.25 25.42 1.25
N SER A 80 -14.57 26.71 1.29
CA SER A 80 -15.64 27.32 0.48
C SER A 80 -15.12 27.84 -0.86
N GLU A 81 -13.80 27.87 -1.07
CA GLU A 81 -13.20 28.26 -2.34
C GLU A 81 -13.46 27.20 -3.42
N LEU A 82 -13.65 27.67 -4.66
CA LEU A 82 -13.76 26.80 -5.81
C LEU A 82 -12.39 26.23 -6.17
N ASP A 83 -12.30 24.91 -6.25
CA ASP A 83 -11.21 24.18 -6.86
C ASP A 83 -11.73 23.48 -8.13
N SER A 84 -11.18 23.86 -9.29
CA SER A 84 -11.57 23.27 -10.57
C SER A 84 -13.08 23.34 -10.86
N GLY A 85 -13.73 24.43 -10.44
CA GLY A 85 -15.16 24.68 -10.66
C GLY A 85 -16.11 23.98 -9.67
N LYS A 86 -15.59 23.33 -8.62
CA LYS A 86 -16.38 22.75 -7.53
C LYS A 86 -15.85 23.22 -6.18
N ASN A 87 -16.72 23.34 -5.18
CA ASN A 87 -16.26 23.63 -3.82
C ASN A 87 -15.33 22.51 -3.34
N ARG A 88 -14.25 22.87 -2.64
CA ARG A 88 -13.46 21.87 -1.93
C ARG A 88 -14.37 21.11 -0.97
N VAL A 89 -14.14 19.80 -0.84
CA VAL A 89 -14.82 19.01 0.18
C VAL A 89 -14.41 19.58 1.54
N GLY A 90 -15.39 19.86 2.41
CA GLY A 90 -15.28 20.63 3.67
C GLY A 90 -14.13 20.25 4.62
N PRO A 91 -13.94 21.00 5.72
CA PRO A 91 -12.93 20.64 6.71
C PRO A 91 -13.15 19.21 7.23
N PRO A 92 -12.08 18.50 7.65
CA PRO A 92 -12.22 17.18 8.26
C PRO A 92 -13.16 17.21 9.46
N LYS A 93 -14.03 16.20 9.57
CA LYS A 93 -14.94 15.97 10.69
C LYS A 93 -14.47 14.76 11.50
N GLU A 94 -15.10 14.53 12.65
CA GLU A 94 -14.81 13.39 13.53
C GLU A 94 -14.84 12.06 12.78
N ASP A 95 -15.91 11.79 12.01
CA ASP A 95 -16.03 10.58 11.17
C ASP A 95 -14.89 10.44 10.14
N ASP A 96 -14.35 11.55 9.63
CA ASP A 96 -13.25 11.50 8.68
C ASP A 96 -11.95 11.01 9.34
N TRP A 97 -11.73 11.39 10.60
CA TRP A 97 -10.60 10.92 11.39
C TRP A 97 -10.73 9.45 11.77
N ASP A 98 -11.94 8.98 12.08
CA ASP A 98 -12.19 7.57 12.34
C ASP A 98 -12.00 6.72 11.08
N ASN A 99 -12.53 7.16 9.95
CA ASN A 99 -12.24 6.54 8.66
C ASN A 99 -10.73 6.54 8.37
N ALA A 100 -10.01 7.64 8.66
CA ALA A 100 -8.57 7.72 8.44
C ALA A 100 -7.78 6.70 9.27
N LYS A 101 -8.21 6.37 10.50
CA LYS A 101 -7.59 5.29 11.30
C LYS A 101 -7.74 3.95 10.60
N VAL A 102 -8.93 3.66 10.06
CA VAL A 102 -9.20 2.45 9.26
C VAL A 102 -8.32 2.42 8.00
N PHE A 103 -8.22 3.54 7.28
CA PHE A 103 -7.34 3.67 6.12
C PHE A 103 -5.86 3.43 6.47
N VAL A 104 -5.39 3.97 7.59
CA VAL A 104 -3.99 3.81 8.02
C VAL A 104 -3.69 2.36 8.36
N GLN A 105 -4.57 1.67 9.10
CA GLN A 105 -4.41 0.24 9.39
C GLN A 105 -4.32 -0.58 8.10
N PHE A 106 -5.22 -0.33 7.16
CA PHE A 106 -5.24 -1.01 5.88
C PHE A 106 -3.96 -0.74 5.05
N LEU A 107 -3.56 0.53 4.92
CA LEU A 107 -2.41 0.90 4.09
C LEU A 107 -1.06 0.54 4.72
N HIS A 108 -0.99 0.41 6.05
CA HIS A 108 0.22 0.05 6.78
C HIS A 108 0.82 -1.27 6.31
N VAL A 109 -0.03 -2.30 6.11
CA VAL A 109 0.35 -3.64 5.63
C VAL A 109 1.29 -3.54 4.45
N PHE A 110 0.94 -2.67 3.50
CA PHE A 110 1.67 -2.63 2.26
C PHE A 110 2.80 -1.62 2.23
N TYR A 111 2.71 -0.60 3.07
CA TYR A 111 3.85 0.25 3.34
C TYR A 111 5.02 -0.59 3.86
N ASP A 112 4.77 -1.48 4.82
CA ASP A 112 5.76 -2.43 5.36
C ASP A 112 6.34 -3.32 4.26
N ILE A 113 5.47 -3.90 3.43
CA ILE A 113 5.91 -4.78 2.35
C ILE A 113 6.73 -4.01 1.31
N THR A 114 6.35 -2.76 0.99
CA THR A 114 7.15 -1.92 0.10
C THR A 114 8.50 -1.58 0.71
N LEU A 115 8.56 -1.30 2.02
CA LEU A 115 9.82 -1.05 2.72
C LEU A 115 10.75 -2.27 2.65
N LYS A 116 10.22 -3.47 2.87
CA LYS A 116 10.98 -4.73 2.72
C LYS A 116 11.52 -4.89 1.29
N PHE A 117 10.71 -4.60 0.27
CA PHE A 117 11.14 -4.64 -1.12
C PHE A 117 12.17 -3.56 -1.49
N SER A 118 12.11 -2.41 -0.82
CA SER A 118 13.00 -1.28 -1.06
C SER A 118 14.32 -1.38 -0.31
N ALA A 119 14.49 -2.40 0.56
CA ALA A 119 15.72 -2.66 1.27
C ALA A 119 16.80 -3.17 0.29
N SER A 120 17.58 -2.24 -0.25
CA SER A 120 18.61 -2.44 -1.30
C SER A 120 19.78 -3.37 -0.92
N LEU A 121 19.80 -3.92 0.28
CA LEU A 121 20.90 -4.74 0.83
C LEU A 121 20.57 -6.23 0.94
N SER A 122 19.33 -6.63 0.62
CA SER A 122 18.92 -8.03 0.65
C SER A 122 18.57 -8.51 -0.76
N VAL A 123 18.92 -9.75 -1.09
CA VAL A 123 18.34 -10.42 -2.27
C VAL A 123 16.83 -10.43 -2.01
N THR A 124 16.08 -9.65 -2.77
CA THR A 124 14.63 -9.49 -2.59
C THR A 124 13.85 -10.50 -3.42
N SER A 125 14.44 -11.00 -4.52
CA SER A 125 13.77 -11.88 -5.48
C SER A 125 13.35 -13.23 -4.90
N ASN A 126 14.06 -13.74 -3.90
CA ASN A 126 13.75 -14.99 -3.21
C ASN A 126 12.66 -14.82 -2.11
N MET A 127 12.60 -13.66 -1.45
CA MET A 127 11.53 -13.31 -0.50
C MET A 127 10.24 -12.80 -1.18
N PHE A 128 10.35 -12.39 -2.46
CA PHE A 128 9.28 -11.78 -3.22
C PHE A 128 7.99 -12.59 -3.26
N PHE A 129 8.09 -13.91 -3.46
CA PHE A 129 6.92 -14.77 -3.51
C PHE A 129 6.20 -14.86 -2.16
N HIS A 130 6.96 -14.94 -1.06
CA HIS A 130 6.39 -14.98 0.29
C HIS A 130 5.65 -13.68 0.61
N GLU A 131 6.25 -12.53 0.32
CA GLU A 131 5.62 -11.22 0.55
C GLU A 131 4.39 -11.00 -0.36
N LEU A 132 4.43 -11.43 -1.63
CA LEU A 132 3.23 -11.40 -2.50
C LEU A 132 2.09 -12.26 -1.92
N CYS A 133 2.40 -13.44 -1.40
CA CYS A 133 1.38 -14.29 -0.77
C CYS A 133 0.83 -13.64 0.51
N SER A 134 1.67 -12.95 1.28
CA SER A 134 1.24 -12.18 2.45
C SER A 134 0.27 -11.06 2.04
N ILE A 135 0.56 -10.33 0.96
CA ILE A 135 -0.37 -9.33 0.40
C ILE A 135 -1.72 -9.97 0.05
N ALA A 136 -1.69 -11.07 -0.71
CA ALA A 136 -2.91 -11.73 -1.16
C ALA A 136 -3.77 -12.23 0.03
N THR A 137 -3.11 -12.79 1.05
CA THR A 137 -3.72 -13.27 2.28
C THR A 137 -4.38 -12.12 3.03
N GLU A 138 -3.65 -11.04 3.25
CA GLU A 138 -4.16 -9.90 4.01
C GLU A 138 -5.32 -9.21 3.28
N LEU A 139 -5.23 -9.06 1.96
CA LEU A 139 -6.33 -8.58 1.12
C LEU A 139 -7.58 -9.44 1.26
N ASN A 140 -7.45 -10.77 1.26
CA ASN A 140 -8.59 -11.66 1.45
C ASN A 140 -9.18 -11.54 2.86
N THR A 141 -8.35 -11.48 3.88
CA THR A 141 -8.80 -11.30 5.27
C THR A 141 -9.55 -9.99 5.43
N LEU A 142 -8.99 -8.88 4.92
CA LEU A 142 -9.59 -7.55 5.00
C LEU A 142 -10.88 -7.46 4.17
N ALA A 143 -10.93 -8.09 3.00
CA ALA A 143 -12.14 -8.16 2.18
C ALA A 143 -13.32 -8.85 2.89
N ASN A 144 -13.02 -9.77 3.83
CA ASN A 144 -14.00 -10.53 4.59
C ASN A 144 -14.13 -10.06 6.06
N SER A 145 -13.54 -8.91 6.42
CA SER A 145 -13.43 -8.46 7.82
C SER A 145 -14.73 -7.94 8.45
N GLY A 146 -15.85 -7.96 7.72
CA GLY A 146 -17.17 -7.48 8.18
C GLY A 146 -17.30 -5.95 8.24
N ASP A 147 -16.18 -5.22 8.25
CA ASP A 147 -16.14 -3.77 8.07
C ASP A 147 -16.35 -3.44 6.58
N TYR A 148 -17.43 -2.71 6.28
CA TYR A 148 -17.80 -2.36 4.91
C TYR A 148 -16.72 -1.54 4.21
N LEU A 149 -16.08 -0.59 4.90
CA LEU A 149 -15.07 0.28 4.32
C LEU A 149 -13.79 -0.51 4.00
N LEU A 150 -13.33 -1.34 4.94
CA LEU A 150 -12.19 -2.24 4.72
C LEU A 150 -12.49 -3.25 3.60
N GLY A 151 -13.69 -3.81 3.59
CA GLY A 151 -14.15 -4.77 2.59
C GLY A 151 -14.11 -4.20 1.18
N GLU A 152 -14.70 -3.02 0.98
CA GLU A 152 -14.72 -2.33 -0.31
C GLU A 152 -13.30 -1.99 -0.80
N MET A 153 -12.44 -1.49 0.10
CA MET A 153 -11.06 -1.15 -0.23
C MET A 153 -10.22 -2.37 -0.59
N ALA A 154 -10.34 -3.43 0.22
CA ALA A 154 -9.63 -4.67 -0.01
C ALA A 154 -10.07 -5.31 -1.33
N ALA A 155 -11.36 -5.31 -1.65
CA ALA A 155 -11.87 -5.79 -2.94
C ALA A 155 -11.31 -4.98 -4.12
N ALA A 156 -11.29 -3.65 -4.04
CA ALA A 156 -10.75 -2.79 -5.09
C ALA A 156 -9.24 -3.00 -5.30
N MET A 157 -8.47 -3.20 -4.22
CA MET A 157 -7.04 -3.51 -4.31
C MET A 157 -6.77 -4.94 -4.77
N LYS A 158 -7.57 -5.90 -4.32
CA LYS A 158 -7.52 -7.29 -4.78
C LYS A 158 -7.74 -7.38 -6.28
N TYR A 159 -8.70 -6.64 -6.83
CA TYR A 159 -8.89 -6.57 -8.28
C TYR A 159 -7.62 -6.14 -9.03
N LYS A 160 -6.93 -5.10 -8.57
CA LYS A 160 -5.65 -4.67 -9.16
C LYS A 160 -4.55 -5.70 -8.92
N PHE A 161 -4.48 -6.27 -7.73
CA PHE A 161 -3.50 -7.30 -7.40
C PHE A 161 -3.66 -8.50 -8.34
N ASP A 162 -4.87 -9.04 -8.50
CA ASP A 162 -5.15 -10.18 -9.37
C ASP A 162 -4.88 -9.85 -10.84
N LYS A 163 -5.10 -8.60 -11.26
CA LYS A 163 -4.77 -8.12 -12.61
C LYS A 163 -3.27 -8.15 -12.91
N TYR A 164 -2.41 -7.72 -11.97
CA TYR A 164 -0.96 -7.64 -12.20
C TYR A 164 -0.21 -8.91 -11.78
N TRP A 165 -0.75 -9.62 -10.80
CA TRP A 165 -0.05 -10.68 -10.09
C TRP A 165 -0.84 -11.98 -10.01
N GLY A 166 -2.09 -12.04 -10.48
CA GLY A 166 -2.95 -13.23 -10.35
C GLY A 166 -2.62 -14.33 -11.36
N LYS A 167 -2.34 -13.97 -12.61
CA LYS A 167 -1.90 -14.93 -13.63
C LYS A 167 -0.39 -15.12 -13.58
N ILE A 168 0.05 -16.37 -13.52
CA ILE A 168 1.48 -16.71 -13.50
C ILE A 168 2.16 -16.35 -14.83
N GLU A 169 1.42 -16.47 -15.93
CA GLU A 169 1.86 -16.16 -17.29
C GLU A 169 2.25 -14.67 -17.45
N ASP A 170 1.64 -13.79 -16.68
CA ASP A 170 1.88 -12.34 -16.72
C ASP A 170 3.01 -11.91 -15.75
N LEU A 171 3.55 -12.83 -14.95
CA LEU A 171 4.63 -12.52 -14.02
C LEU A 171 5.96 -12.35 -14.76
N ASN A 172 6.81 -11.47 -14.23
CA ASN A 172 8.18 -11.35 -14.72
C ASN A 172 8.92 -12.69 -14.58
N LYS A 173 9.37 -13.25 -15.71
CA LYS A 173 10.07 -14.54 -15.79
C LYS A 173 11.28 -14.61 -14.85
N LEU A 174 11.96 -13.49 -14.59
CA LEU A 174 13.10 -13.43 -13.66
C LEU A 174 12.68 -13.73 -12.22
N LEU A 175 11.47 -13.33 -11.80
CA LEU A 175 10.93 -13.64 -10.47
C LEU A 175 10.59 -15.12 -10.35
N ILE A 176 10.15 -15.73 -11.45
CA ILE A 176 9.89 -17.18 -11.52
C ILE A 176 11.21 -17.96 -11.36
N ILE A 177 12.26 -17.54 -12.07
CA ILE A 177 13.58 -18.17 -11.98
C ILE A 177 14.16 -18.02 -10.57
N ALA A 178 14.09 -16.83 -9.98
CA ALA A 178 14.56 -16.59 -8.62
C ALA A 178 13.86 -17.46 -7.58
N LEU A 179 12.55 -17.72 -7.76
CA LEU A 179 11.80 -18.65 -6.93
C LEU A 179 12.27 -20.10 -7.11
N VAL A 180 12.44 -20.55 -8.36
CA VAL A 180 12.90 -21.92 -8.68
C VAL A 180 14.31 -22.20 -8.15
N LEU A 181 15.15 -21.16 -8.14
CA LEU A 181 16.52 -21.24 -7.67
C LEU A 181 16.65 -21.06 -6.14
N ASP A 182 15.59 -20.70 -5.41
CA ASP A 182 15.66 -20.61 -3.94
C ASP A 182 15.62 -22.02 -3.32
N PRO A 183 16.71 -22.50 -2.70
CA PRO A 183 16.76 -23.83 -2.08
C PRO A 183 15.76 -24.00 -0.92
N ARG A 184 15.28 -22.90 -0.34
CA ARG A 184 14.28 -22.92 0.75
C ARG A 184 12.86 -23.18 0.23
N SER A 185 12.60 -22.92 -1.05
CA SER A 185 11.32 -23.30 -1.67
C SER A 185 11.12 -24.81 -1.74
N ILE A 186 12.23 -25.58 -1.71
CA ILE A 186 12.25 -27.04 -1.67
C ILE A 186 11.78 -27.56 -0.29
N HIS A 187 11.96 -26.80 0.80
CA HIS A 187 11.44 -27.21 2.12
C HIS A 187 9.93 -27.05 2.26
N LEU A 188 9.31 -26.11 1.53
CA LEU A 188 7.85 -26.02 1.42
C LEU A 188 7.23 -27.25 0.72
N GLU A 189 8.05 -28.08 0.06
CA GLU A 189 7.61 -29.33 -0.55
C GLU A 189 7.46 -30.47 0.47
N ASN A 190 8.11 -30.38 1.64
CA ASN A 190 8.18 -31.47 2.62
C ASN A 190 7.32 -31.22 3.88
N GLU A 191 6.99 -29.97 4.20
CA GLU A 191 6.07 -29.64 5.30
C GLU A 191 4.64 -29.45 4.78
N GLY A 192 4.00 -30.56 4.44
CA GLY A 192 2.56 -30.67 4.59
C GLY A 192 2.22 -30.80 6.07
N ASP A 193 2.15 -29.68 6.79
CA ASP A 193 1.53 -29.69 8.12
C ASP A 193 0.03 -29.39 7.99
N MET A 194 -0.74 -30.47 8.02
CA MET A 194 -2.20 -30.49 8.05
C MET A 194 -2.69 -29.86 9.36
N GLY A 195 -3.16 -28.62 9.31
CA GLY A 195 -3.66 -27.98 10.53
C GLY A 195 -4.33 -26.64 10.32
N LYS A 196 -5.52 -26.67 9.71
CA LYS A 196 -6.51 -25.59 9.48
C LYS A 196 -6.58 -25.13 8.02
N VAL A 197 -7.62 -25.62 7.36
CA VAL A 197 -8.10 -25.20 6.04
C VAL A 197 -8.29 -23.68 6.04
N ASN A 198 -7.44 -23.00 5.28
CA ASN A 198 -7.60 -21.59 4.94
C ASN A 198 -7.26 -21.46 3.44
N GLU A 199 -8.10 -20.76 2.67
CA GLU A 199 -8.00 -20.62 1.20
C GLU A 199 -6.61 -20.15 0.72
N ASN A 200 -5.83 -19.51 1.60
CA ASN A 200 -4.44 -19.08 1.34
C ASN A 200 -3.44 -20.23 1.12
N VAL A 201 -3.67 -21.39 1.73
CA VAL A 201 -2.84 -22.59 1.51
C VAL A 201 -3.10 -23.14 0.11
N ASP A 202 -4.35 -23.05 -0.37
CA ASP A 202 -4.74 -23.53 -1.69
C ASP A 202 -4.16 -22.65 -2.81
N PHE A 203 -4.16 -21.32 -2.66
CA PHE A 203 -3.52 -20.42 -3.63
C PHE A 203 -2.00 -20.63 -3.74
N ARG A 204 -1.31 -20.84 -2.60
CA ARG A 204 0.12 -21.17 -2.57
C ARG A 204 0.41 -22.52 -3.23
N LEU A 205 -0.36 -23.55 -2.88
CA LEU A 205 -0.22 -24.90 -3.45
C LEU A 205 -0.58 -24.96 -4.92
N GLU A 206 -1.62 -24.27 -5.39
CA GLU A 206 -2.03 -24.24 -6.80
C GLU A 206 -0.95 -23.57 -7.65
N ARG A 207 -0.38 -22.46 -7.16
CA ARG A 207 0.75 -21.80 -7.84
C ARG A 207 1.99 -22.67 -7.84
N LEU A 208 2.37 -23.26 -6.70
CA LEU A 208 3.50 -24.19 -6.63
C LEU A 208 3.30 -25.41 -7.54
N LYS A 209 2.09 -25.97 -7.62
CA LYS A 209 1.74 -27.07 -8.54
C LYS A 209 1.84 -26.65 -10.01
N LYS A 210 1.36 -25.46 -10.39
CA LYS A 210 1.57 -24.91 -11.74
C LYS A 210 3.05 -24.66 -12.03
N PHE A 211 3.82 -24.17 -11.06
CA PHE A 211 5.27 -24.01 -11.19
C PHE A 211 5.98 -25.36 -11.38
N LYS A 212 5.60 -26.40 -10.64
CA LYS A 212 6.10 -27.77 -10.84
C LYS A 212 5.77 -28.29 -12.23
N GLN A 213 4.53 -28.15 -12.68
CA GLN A 213 4.16 -28.53 -14.04
C GLN A 213 4.94 -27.75 -15.11
N MET A 214 5.26 -26.46 -14.89
CA MET A 214 6.11 -25.72 -15.83
C MET A 214 7.57 -26.20 -15.80
N LYS A 215 8.11 -26.52 -14.62
CA LYS A 215 9.45 -27.11 -14.44
C LYS A 215 9.56 -28.50 -15.07
N GLU A 216 8.47 -29.27 -15.08
CA GLU A 216 8.39 -30.60 -15.70
C GLU A 216 8.12 -30.54 -17.21
N LYS A 217 7.30 -29.58 -17.68
CA LYS A 217 6.92 -29.45 -19.09
C LYS A 217 7.93 -28.68 -19.95
N LYS A 218 8.71 -27.76 -19.38
CA LYS A 218 9.85 -27.14 -20.05
C LYS A 218 11.10 -27.69 -19.38
N ASN A 219 11.93 -28.41 -20.13
CA ASN A 219 13.26 -28.79 -19.64
C ASN A 219 13.91 -27.52 -19.10
N PHE A 220 14.48 -27.57 -17.90
CA PHE A 220 15.13 -26.42 -17.25
C PHE A 220 16.17 -25.76 -18.17
N VAL A 221 16.75 -26.55 -19.08
CA VAL A 221 17.62 -26.14 -20.19
C VAL A 221 16.90 -25.22 -21.20
N ASP A 222 15.66 -25.50 -21.58
CA ASP A 222 14.91 -24.70 -22.55
C ASP A 222 14.49 -23.34 -21.97
N LEU A 223 14.11 -23.31 -20.69
CA LEU A 223 13.81 -22.07 -19.98
C LEU A 223 15.07 -21.20 -19.83
N LYS A 224 16.20 -21.82 -19.49
CA LYS A 224 17.51 -21.16 -19.43
C LYS A 224 17.91 -20.60 -20.80
N ASN A 225 17.72 -21.38 -21.87
CA ASN A 225 18.04 -20.97 -23.25
C ASN A 225 17.09 -19.88 -23.81
N GLU A 226 15.81 -19.86 -23.42
CA GLU A 226 14.89 -18.73 -23.72
C GLU A 226 15.34 -17.46 -23.02
N VAL A 227 15.75 -17.57 -21.75
CA VAL A 227 16.18 -16.42 -20.95
C VAL A 227 17.53 -15.89 -21.42
N GLU A 228 18.49 -16.75 -21.75
CA GLU A 228 19.76 -16.33 -22.36
C GLU A 228 19.54 -15.67 -23.73
N ARG A 229 18.58 -16.15 -24.54
CA ARG A 229 18.17 -15.46 -25.78
C ARG A 229 17.59 -14.07 -25.51
N ASP A 230 16.59 -13.99 -24.64
CA ASP A 230 15.93 -12.73 -24.27
C ASP A 230 16.96 -11.75 -23.66
N TRP A 231 17.94 -12.24 -22.89
CA TRP A 231 18.99 -11.41 -22.29
C TRP A 231 19.97 -10.85 -23.34
N ASN A 232 20.36 -11.67 -24.31
CA ASN A 232 21.25 -11.27 -25.39
C ASN A 232 20.59 -10.28 -26.38
N ASP A 233 19.29 -10.42 -26.65
CA ASP A 233 18.57 -9.52 -27.55
C ASP A 233 18.33 -8.13 -26.96
N TYR A 234 18.22 -8.00 -25.63
CA TYR A 234 17.91 -6.74 -24.96
C TYR A 234 19.14 -5.95 -24.46
N PHE A 235 20.28 -6.62 -24.20
CA PHE A 235 21.42 -5.97 -23.53
C PHE A 235 22.77 -6.03 -24.27
N LEU A 236 22.87 -6.78 -25.38
CA LEU A 236 24.11 -6.90 -26.17
C LEU A 236 24.01 -6.33 -27.60
N ARG A 237 23.06 -5.43 -27.86
CA ARG A 237 23.03 -4.57 -29.06
C ARG A 237 23.36 -3.13 -28.72
#